data_AF-A0A8J5QQK2-F1
#
_entry.id   AF-A0A8J5QQK2-F1
#
_cell.length_a   1.000
_cell.length_b   1.000
_cell.length_c   1.000
_cell.angle_alpha   90.00
_cell.angle_beta   90.00
_cell.angle_gamma   90.00
#
_symmetry.space_group_name_H-M   'P 1'
#
loop_
_entity.id
_entity.type
_entity.pdbx_description
1 polymer ?
#
loop_
_entity_poly.entity_id
_entity_poly.type
_entity_poly.pdbx_seq_one_letter_code
_entity_poly.pdbx_strand_id
1 'polypeptide(L)'
;MNILNRLLIINIFIISITAEDIDTITAKLKIKIYNGSSIELAEIVNVPIDQPDIIYQNVNNSKSSVLYIHGFSEKPSDESVRTIVDAYLNRGTDNMFILDWSKLSSEEYFSLIPKVRVMGKITAKTFDRLFKLGLNLDTFHVIGHSMGAPLAGAIETDGTVDFFANGGKRPQPGCPNLESVQDLTGLCSHRKSWRIYAQSIKNPQAFVALQCPSYSDYLDGNCNDNNAVYFGLSTPTDALVFYSILS
;
A
#
# COMPACT_ATOMS: atom_id res chain seq x y z
N MET A 1 -7.61 27.22 -24.30
CA MET A 1 -8.45 26.10 -24.77
C MET A 1 -7.91 24.83 -24.11
N ASN A 2 -8.60 24.30 -23.09
CA ASN A 2 -8.07 23.28 -22.18
C ASN A 2 -8.04 21.90 -22.86
N ILE A 3 -6.83 21.37 -23.11
CA ILE A 3 -6.59 20.03 -23.69
C ILE A 3 -7.12 18.90 -22.76
N LEU A 4 -7.32 19.20 -21.47
CA LEU A 4 -7.75 18.24 -20.45
C LEU A 4 -9.23 17.79 -20.58
N ASN A 5 -10.10 18.53 -21.27
CA ASN A 5 -11.54 18.19 -21.31
C ASN A 5 -11.94 17.25 -22.46
N ARG A 6 -10.99 16.68 -23.22
CA ARG A 6 -11.27 15.79 -24.36
C ARG A 6 -10.27 14.64 -24.54
N LEU A 7 -9.64 14.17 -23.46
CA LEU A 7 -8.72 13.03 -23.54
C LEU A 7 -9.44 11.75 -23.13
N LEU A 8 -9.90 10.95 -24.11
CA LEU A 8 -10.34 9.58 -23.87
C LEU A 8 -9.12 8.66 -24.03
N ILE A 9 -8.50 8.29 -22.91
CA ILE A 9 -7.43 7.28 -22.90
C ILE A 9 -8.08 5.90 -22.85
N ILE A 10 -8.13 5.19 -23.97
CA ILE A 10 -8.56 3.78 -24.01
C ILE A 10 -7.32 2.90 -23.88
N ASN A 11 -7.14 2.32 -22.70
CA ASN A 11 -6.10 1.31 -22.46
C ASN A 11 -6.61 -0.08 -22.86
N ILE A 12 -6.25 -0.57 -24.05
CA ILE A 12 -6.59 -1.93 -24.50
C ILE A 12 -5.42 -2.87 -24.16
N PHE A 13 -5.62 -3.73 -23.15
CA PHE A 13 -4.69 -4.79 -22.79
C PHE A 13 -5.33 -6.15 -23.10
N ILE A 14 -4.79 -6.89 -24.08
CA ILE A 14 -5.15 -8.30 -24.29
C ILE A 14 -4.19 -9.13 -23.43
N ILE A 15 -4.68 -9.58 -22.28
CA ILE A 15 -3.93 -10.47 -21.39
C ILE A 15 -4.37 -11.90 -21.71
N SER A 16 -3.50 -12.71 -22.31
CA SER A 16 -3.69 -14.17 -22.38
C SER A 16 -3.22 -14.79 -21.07
N ILE A 17 -4.03 -14.68 -20.02
CA ILE A 17 -3.89 -15.49 -18.80
C ILE A 17 -4.95 -16.59 -18.87
N THR A 18 -4.52 -17.84 -18.77
CA THR A 18 -5.41 -19.01 -18.77
C THR A 18 -5.95 -19.29 -17.37
N ALA A 19 -6.95 -20.17 -17.25
CA ALA A 19 -7.41 -20.65 -15.94
C ALA A 19 -6.29 -21.39 -15.17
N GLU A 20 -5.45 -22.14 -15.87
CA GLU A 20 -4.29 -22.86 -15.29
C GLU A 20 -3.25 -21.89 -14.71
N ASP A 21 -3.05 -20.73 -15.35
CA ASP A 21 -2.21 -19.66 -14.83
C ASP A 21 -2.80 -19.06 -13.54
N ILE A 22 -4.13 -18.93 -13.43
CA ILE A 22 -4.81 -18.41 -12.24
C ILE A 22 -4.62 -19.36 -11.06
N ASP A 23 -4.79 -20.66 -11.25
CA ASP A 23 -4.60 -21.66 -10.18
C ASP A 23 -3.14 -21.68 -9.71
N THR A 24 -2.20 -21.62 -10.66
CA THR A 24 -0.76 -21.55 -10.37
C THR A 24 -0.38 -20.29 -9.59
N ILE A 25 -0.96 -19.13 -9.95
CA ILE A 25 -0.77 -17.89 -9.21
C ILE A 25 -1.39 -18.01 -7.81
N THR A 26 -2.63 -18.50 -7.71
CA THR A 26 -3.36 -18.65 -6.45
C THR A 26 -2.59 -19.51 -5.45
N ALA A 27 -2.05 -20.65 -5.89
CA ALA A 27 -1.26 -21.55 -5.05
C ALA A 27 0.04 -20.93 -4.50
N LYS A 28 0.51 -19.82 -5.09
CA LYS A 28 1.70 -19.08 -4.64
C LYS A 28 1.37 -17.94 -3.67
N LEU A 29 0.11 -17.55 -3.54
CA LEU A 29 -0.33 -16.46 -2.68
C LEU A 29 -0.74 -16.97 -1.29
N LYS A 30 -0.40 -16.19 -0.26
CA LYS A 30 -0.82 -16.46 1.12
C LYS A 30 -1.24 -15.17 1.82
N ILE A 31 -2.16 -15.30 2.76
CA ILE A 31 -2.46 -14.27 3.74
C ILE A 31 -1.74 -14.63 5.05
N LYS A 32 -0.83 -13.76 5.48
CA LYS A 32 -0.27 -13.82 6.82
C LYS A 32 -1.04 -12.90 7.75
N ILE A 33 -1.39 -13.42 8.92
CA ILE A 33 -2.11 -12.70 9.96
C ILE A 33 -1.17 -12.58 11.14
N TYR A 34 -0.96 -11.36 11.62
CA TYR A 34 -0.09 -11.08 12.76
C TYR A 34 -0.96 -10.68 13.96
N ASN A 35 -0.83 -11.45 15.05
CA ASN A 35 -1.56 -11.24 16.29
C ASN A 35 -0.56 -11.02 17.43
N GLY A 36 -0.67 -9.91 18.14
CA GLY A 36 0.22 -9.59 19.27
C GLY A 36 0.37 -8.08 19.47
N SER A 37 1.35 -7.72 20.31
CA SER A 37 1.66 -6.32 20.65
C SER A 37 2.94 -5.79 19.98
N SER A 38 3.76 -6.67 19.41
CA SER A 38 4.97 -6.33 18.67
C SER A 38 5.35 -7.46 17.73
N ILE A 39 6.19 -7.18 16.73
CA ILE A 39 6.57 -8.19 15.75
C ILE A 39 7.39 -9.35 16.32
N GLU A 40 8.16 -9.11 17.38
CA GLU A 40 9.00 -10.14 18.02
C GLU A 40 8.18 -11.13 18.86
N LEU A 41 7.00 -10.71 19.31
CA LEU A 41 6.08 -11.51 20.13
C LEU A 41 4.83 -11.95 19.37
N ALA A 42 4.75 -11.62 18.08
CA ALA A 42 3.56 -11.87 17.28
C ALA A 42 3.39 -13.38 17.03
N GLU A 43 2.20 -13.89 17.29
CA GLU A 43 1.73 -15.12 16.69
C GLU A 43 1.44 -14.85 15.20
N ILE A 44 2.01 -15.70 14.34
CA ILE A 44 1.89 -15.54 12.88
C ILE A 44 1.14 -16.75 12.32
N VAL A 45 -0.04 -16.49 11.78
CA VAL A 45 -0.81 -17.50 11.05
C VAL A 45 -0.58 -17.28 9.56
N ASN A 46 -0.24 -18.34 8.83
CA ASN A 46 0.07 -18.26 7.40
C ASN A 46 -0.86 -19.18 6.60
N VAL A 47 -1.81 -18.59 5.90
CA VAL A 47 -2.93 -19.31 5.27
C VAL A 47 -2.89 -19.12 3.75
N PRO A 48 -3.09 -20.17 2.95
CA PRO A 48 -3.34 -20.03 1.51
C PRO A 48 -4.49 -19.04 1.23
N ILE A 49 -4.36 -18.22 0.18
CA ILE A 49 -5.34 -17.15 -0.10
C ILE A 49 -6.74 -17.69 -0.45
N ASP A 50 -6.82 -18.94 -0.90
CA ASP A 50 -8.03 -19.64 -1.29
C ASP A 50 -8.76 -20.33 -0.11
N GLN A 51 -8.31 -20.09 1.13
CA GLN A 51 -8.92 -20.62 2.35
C GLN A 51 -9.52 -19.52 3.25
N PRO A 52 -10.53 -18.76 2.77
CA PRO A 52 -11.08 -17.61 3.48
C PRO A 52 -11.71 -17.96 4.83
N ASP A 53 -12.31 -19.13 5.00
CA ASP A 53 -12.91 -19.52 6.27
C ASP A 53 -11.85 -19.70 7.37
N ILE A 54 -10.65 -20.22 7.03
CA ILE A 54 -9.51 -20.32 7.96
C ILE A 54 -8.93 -18.94 8.26
N ILE A 55 -8.81 -18.08 7.24
CA ILE A 55 -8.39 -16.69 7.45
C ILE A 55 -9.32 -16.01 8.46
N TYR A 56 -10.63 -16.11 8.25
CA TYR A 56 -11.64 -15.49 9.10
C TYR A 56 -11.63 -16.00 10.55
N GLN A 57 -11.34 -17.28 10.79
CA GLN A 57 -11.23 -17.82 12.15
C GLN A 57 -10.10 -17.18 12.99
N ASN A 58 -9.14 -16.51 12.34
CA ASN A 58 -7.98 -15.92 12.98
C ASN A 58 -8.06 -14.39 13.07
N VAL A 59 -9.25 -13.80 12.88
CA VAL A 59 -9.49 -12.35 12.97
C VAL A 59 -10.28 -12.00 14.23
N ASN A 60 -10.08 -10.78 14.73
CA ASN A 60 -10.89 -10.21 15.79
C ASN A 60 -11.87 -9.19 15.21
N ASN A 61 -13.16 -9.52 15.18
CA ASN A 61 -14.21 -8.68 14.61
C ASN A 61 -14.50 -7.38 15.41
N SER A 62 -13.93 -7.23 16.60
CA SER A 62 -14.00 -5.96 17.34
C SER A 62 -12.93 -4.95 16.90
N LYS A 63 -12.00 -5.36 16.04
CA LYS A 63 -10.92 -4.53 15.52
C LYS A 63 -11.20 -4.12 14.07
N SER A 64 -10.65 -2.97 13.68
CA SER A 64 -10.50 -2.60 12.27
C SER A 64 -9.53 -3.57 11.56
N SER A 65 -9.39 -3.44 10.25
CA SER A 65 -8.58 -4.40 9.48
C SER A 65 -7.72 -3.69 8.45
N VAL A 66 -6.46 -4.12 8.35
CA VAL A 66 -5.53 -3.57 7.37
C VAL A 66 -4.85 -4.67 6.57
N LEU A 67 -4.84 -4.54 5.26
CA LEU A 67 -4.07 -5.39 4.33
C LEU A 67 -2.88 -4.61 3.79
N TYR A 68 -1.68 -5.06 4.11
CA TYR A 68 -0.45 -4.52 3.52
C TYR A 68 0.10 -5.46 2.44
N ILE A 69 0.49 -4.86 1.31
CA ILE A 69 0.99 -5.55 0.13
C ILE A 69 2.41 -5.04 -0.16
N HIS A 70 3.40 -5.92 0.01
CA HIS A 70 4.80 -5.59 -0.19
C HIS A 70 5.15 -5.41 -1.67
N GLY A 71 6.35 -4.88 -1.94
CA GLY A 71 6.85 -4.55 -3.26
C GLY A 71 7.61 -5.66 -3.99
N PHE A 72 8.17 -5.27 -5.13
CA PHE A 72 9.00 -6.12 -5.99
C PHE A 72 10.25 -6.58 -5.24
N SER A 73 10.54 -7.88 -5.33
CA SER A 73 11.64 -8.56 -4.63
C SER A 73 11.64 -8.42 -3.10
N GLU A 74 10.53 -7.97 -2.50
CA GLU A 74 10.34 -7.99 -1.05
C GLU A 74 9.66 -9.29 -0.61
N LYS A 75 9.82 -9.61 0.68
CA LYS A 75 9.15 -10.70 1.38
C LYS A 75 8.78 -10.29 2.82
N PRO A 76 7.88 -11.00 3.52
CA PRO A 76 7.42 -10.59 4.86
C PRO A 76 8.50 -10.48 5.94
N SER A 77 9.67 -11.10 5.74
CA SER A 77 10.79 -11.01 6.70
C SER A 77 11.63 -9.75 6.53
N ASP A 78 11.44 -8.98 5.46
CA ASP A 78 12.29 -7.81 5.17
C ASP A 78 11.94 -6.62 6.07
N GLU A 79 12.92 -5.76 6.33
CA GLU A 79 12.80 -4.58 7.21
C GLU A 79 11.59 -3.71 6.86
N SER A 80 11.33 -3.49 5.57
CA SER A 80 10.23 -2.66 5.09
C SER A 80 8.87 -3.18 5.54
N VAL A 81 8.64 -4.50 5.41
CA VAL A 81 7.39 -5.14 5.83
C VAL A 81 7.33 -5.22 7.36
N ARG A 82 8.43 -5.64 8.01
CA ARG A 82 8.51 -5.76 9.47
C ARG A 82 8.20 -4.46 10.18
N THR A 83 8.68 -3.33 9.65
CA THR A 83 8.47 -2.01 10.25
C THR A 83 7.00 -1.61 10.24
N ILE A 84 6.28 -1.89 9.15
CA ILE A 84 4.84 -1.59 9.03
C ILE A 84 4.03 -2.49 9.98
N VAL A 85 4.31 -3.79 9.97
CA VAL A 85 3.65 -4.76 10.86
C VAL A 85 3.83 -4.36 12.32
N ASP A 86 5.07 -4.08 12.73
CA ASP A 86 5.35 -3.69 14.11
C ASP A 86 4.60 -2.40 14.51
N ALA A 87 4.52 -1.40 13.61
CA ALA A 87 3.76 -0.18 13.88
C ALA A 87 2.27 -0.44 14.12
N TYR A 88 1.62 -1.32 13.33
CA TYR A 88 0.22 -1.69 13.53
C TYR A 88 0.01 -2.53 14.79
N LEU A 89 0.92 -3.48 15.08
CA LEU A 89 0.82 -4.29 16.29
C LEU A 89 0.96 -3.45 17.56
N ASN A 90 1.89 -2.49 17.59
CA ASN A 90 2.03 -1.55 18.70
C ASN A 90 0.79 -0.66 18.87
N ARG A 91 0.13 -0.28 17.76
CA ARG A 91 -1.14 0.47 17.80
C ARG A 91 -2.27 -0.38 18.41
N GLY A 92 -2.30 -1.67 18.11
CA GLY A 92 -3.16 -2.66 18.75
C GLY A 92 -4.64 -2.64 18.34
N THR A 93 -5.06 -1.70 17.49
CA THR A 93 -6.47 -1.47 17.11
C THR A 93 -6.94 -2.29 15.91
N ASP A 94 -6.03 -2.98 15.22
CA ASP A 94 -6.33 -3.60 13.92
C ASP A 94 -5.95 -5.07 13.88
N ASN A 95 -6.65 -5.81 13.01
CA ASN A 95 -6.16 -7.04 12.43
C ASN A 95 -5.14 -6.69 11.35
N MET A 96 -3.91 -7.23 11.47
CA MET A 96 -2.82 -6.96 10.52
C MET A 96 -2.65 -8.12 9.54
N PHE A 97 -3.03 -7.89 8.28
CA PHE A 97 -2.84 -8.83 7.17
C PHE A 97 -1.66 -8.43 6.29
N ILE A 98 -0.87 -9.41 5.87
CA ILE A 98 0.08 -9.29 4.76
C ILE A 98 -0.37 -10.19 3.62
N LEU A 99 -0.50 -9.64 2.41
CA LEU A 99 -0.50 -10.45 1.20
C LEU A 99 0.94 -10.88 0.91
N ASP A 100 1.27 -12.13 1.23
CA ASP A 100 2.57 -12.73 0.92
C ASP A 100 2.53 -13.28 -0.50
N TRP A 101 3.11 -12.50 -1.42
CA TRP A 101 3.30 -12.86 -2.82
C TRP A 101 4.80 -13.05 -3.14
N SER A 102 5.63 -13.33 -2.13
CA SER A 102 7.09 -13.40 -2.29
C SER A 102 7.57 -14.50 -3.24
N LYS A 103 6.74 -15.51 -3.51
CA LYS A 103 7.02 -16.57 -4.50
C LYS A 103 6.96 -16.07 -5.95
N LEU A 104 6.36 -14.90 -6.18
CA LEU A 104 6.22 -14.25 -7.47
C LEU A 104 7.02 -12.93 -7.53
N SER A 105 7.28 -12.29 -6.39
CA SER A 105 7.80 -10.91 -6.35
C SER A 105 9.17 -10.69 -6.99
N SER A 106 9.96 -11.74 -7.24
CA SER A 106 11.26 -11.67 -7.91
C SER A 106 11.27 -12.21 -9.34
N GLU A 107 10.10 -12.52 -9.92
CA GLU A 107 10.01 -12.90 -11.35
C GLU A 107 10.38 -11.72 -12.27
N GLU A 108 10.55 -11.99 -13.57
CA GLU A 108 10.88 -10.96 -14.55
C GLU A 108 9.79 -9.88 -14.58
N TYR A 109 10.21 -8.61 -14.57
CA TYR A 109 9.34 -7.47 -14.31
C TYR A 109 8.19 -7.32 -15.32
N PHE A 110 8.45 -7.48 -16.63
CA PHE A 110 7.40 -7.36 -17.64
C PHE A 110 6.39 -8.51 -17.55
N SER A 111 6.84 -9.72 -17.19
CA SER A 111 5.98 -10.88 -16.97
C SER A 111 5.05 -10.71 -15.74
N LEU A 112 5.43 -9.85 -14.78
CA LEU A 112 4.64 -9.59 -13.57
C LEU A 112 3.47 -8.65 -13.79
N ILE A 113 3.56 -7.70 -14.72
CA ILE A 113 2.52 -6.70 -14.98
C ILE A 113 1.12 -7.33 -15.17
N PRO A 114 0.91 -8.33 -16.03
CA PRO A 114 -0.40 -8.95 -16.17
C PRO A 114 -0.81 -9.78 -14.93
N LYS A 115 0.15 -10.37 -14.22
CA LYS A 115 -0.09 -11.16 -13.00
C LYS A 115 -0.56 -10.29 -11.83
N VAL A 116 -0.04 -9.07 -11.69
CA VAL A 116 -0.45 -8.11 -10.65
C VAL A 116 -1.96 -7.88 -10.67
N ARG A 117 -2.54 -7.68 -11.86
CA ARG A 117 -3.99 -7.51 -11.99
C ARG A 117 -4.78 -8.75 -11.57
N VAL A 118 -4.26 -9.94 -11.89
CA VAL A 118 -4.89 -11.21 -11.51
C VAL A 118 -4.78 -11.47 -10.02
N MET A 119 -3.63 -11.19 -9.40
CA MET A 119 -3.44 -11.26 -7.95
C MET A 119 -4.40 -10.31 -7.21
N GLY A 120 -4.61 -9.10 -7.74
CA GLY A 120 -5.61 -8.17 -7.22
C GLY A 120 -7.02 -8.77 -7.22
N LYS A 121 -7.46 -9.35 -8.35
CA LYS A 121 -8.77 -10.01 -8.47
C LYS A 121 -8.93 -11.23 -7.54
N ILE A 122 -7.89 -12.06 -7.41
CA ILE A 122 -7.91 -13.19 -6.47
C ILE A 122 -8.08 -12.67 -5.05
N THR A 123 -7.31 -11.64 -4.69
CA THR A 123 -7.36 -11.03 -3.36
C THR A 123 -8.73 -10.41 -3.07
N ALA A 124 -9.30 -9.67 -4.03
CA ALA A 124 -10.65 -9.11 -3.92
C ALA A 124 -11.69 -10.20 -3.66
N LYS A 125 -11.66 -11.30 -4.42
CA LYS A 125 -12.57 -12.44 -4.23
C LYS A 125 -12.45 -13.05 -2.84
N THR A 126 -11.24 -13.15 -2.30
CA THR A 126 -11.02 -13.64 -0.93
C THR A 126 -11.60 -12.69 0.10
N PHE A 127 -11.32 -11.38 0.00
CA PHE A 127 -11.83 -10.40 0.96
C PHE A 127 -13.35 -10.21 0.87
N ASP A 128 -13.95 -10.27 -0.32
CA ASP A 128 -15.41 -10.36 -0.50
C ASP A 128 -16.03 -11.49 0.31
N ARG A 129 -15.33 -12.63 0.39
CA ARG A 129 -15.78 -13.76 1.20
C ARG A 129 -15.60 -13.47 2.70
N LEU A 130 -14.52 -12.81 3.12
CA LEU A 130 -14.31 -12.40 4.51
C LEU A 130 -15.38 -11.40 4.97
N PHE A 131 -15.76 -10.42 4.14
CA PHE A 131 -16.83 -9.47 4.46
C PHE A 131 -18.18 -10.19 4.63
N LYS A 132 -18.49 -11.15 3.75
CA LYS A 132 -19.68 -12.01 3.89
C LYS A 132 -19.66 -12.88 5.15
N LEU A 133 -18.49 -13.20 5.69
CA LEU A 133 -18.34 -13.95 6.93
C LEU A 133 -18.47 -13.06 8.17
N GLY A 134 -18.28 -11.75 8.04
CA GLY A 134 -18.48 -10.76 9.11
C GLY A 134 -17.33 -9.79 9.32
N LEU A 135 -16.28 -9.83 8.49
CA LEU A 135 -15.22 -8.81 8.53
C LEU A 135 -15.81 -7.44 8.18
N ASN A 136 -15.48 -6.41 8.95
CA ASN A 136 -16.06 -5.08 8.76
C ASN A 136 -15.41 -4.33 7.58
N LEU A 137 -16.15 -4.20 6.48
CA LEU A 137 -15.72 -3.48 5.28
C LEU A 137 -15.50 -1.97 5.52
N ASP A 138 -16.36 -1.33 6.33
CA ASP A 138 -16.32 0.13 6.55
C ASP A 138 -15.04 0.59 7.26
N THR A 139 -14.33 -0.35 7.89
CA THR A 139 -13.08 -0.10 8.63
C THR A 139 -11.90 -0.89 8.05
N PHE A 140 -12.03 -1.37 6.82
CA PHE A 140 -10.98 -2.09 6.11
C PHE A 140 -10.15 -1.16 5.24
N HIS A 141 -8.82 -1.27 5.34
CA HIS A 141 -7.88 -0.47 4.56
C HIS A 141 -6.87 -1.34 3.84
N VAL A 142 -6.51 -0.97 2.61
CA VAL A 142 -5.47 -1.62 1.82
C VAL A 142 -4.31 -0.66 1.59
N ILE A 143 -3.09 -1.13 1.80
CA ILE A 143 -1.87 -0.35 1.63
C ILE A 143 -0.93 -1.14 0.73
N GLY A 144 -0.53 -0.55 -0.39
CA GLY A 144 0.44 -1.14 -1.30
C GLY A 144 1.72 -0.33 -1.37
N HIS A 145 2.87 -0.98 -1.22
CA HIS A 145 4.18 -0.37 -1.46
C HIS A 145 4.75 -0.83 -2.80
N SER A 146 5.29 0.09 -3.61
CA SER A 146 5.96 -0.25 -4.88
C SER A 146 5.04 -1.05 -5.81
N MET A 147 5.44 -2.25 -6.27
CA MET A 147 4.59 -3.16 -7.05
C MET A 147 3.34 -3.66 -6.28
N GLY A 148 3.32 -3.54 -4.95
CA GLY A 148 2.13 -3.75 -4.15
C GLY A 148 1.07 -2.67 -4.33
N ALA A 149 1.43 -1.45 -4.75
CA ALA A 149 0.48 -0.37 -5.02
C ALA A 149 -0.44 -0.64 -6.22
N PRO A 150 0.06 -0.98 -7.43
CA PRO A 150 -0.81 -1.39 -8.53
C PRO A 150 -1.56 -2.70 -8.25
N LEU A 151 -1.06 -3.55 -7.35
CA LEU A 151 -1.80 -4.73 -6.89
C LEU A 151 -2.99 -4.32 -6.01
N ALA A 152 -2.78 -3.42 -5.05
CA ALA A 152 -3.83 -2.83 -4.23
C ALA A 152 -4.90 -2.15 -5.09
N GLY A 153 -4.51 -1.32 -6.07
CA GLY A 153 -5.45 -0.70 -7.02
C GLY A 153 -6.11 -1.67 -8.00
N ALA A 154 -5.69 -2.95 -8.02
CA ALA A 154 -6.39 -4.00 -8.77
C ALA A 154 -7.35 -4.81 -7.89
N ILE A 155 -7.33 -4.62 -6.56
CA ILE A 155 -8.35 -5.14 -5.64
C ILE A 155 -9.62 -4.32 -5.79
N GLU A 156 -9.48 -3.00 -5.90
CA GLU A 156 -10.57 -2.05 -6.10
C GLU A 156 -10.11 -0.88 -6.98
N THR A 157 -10.96 -0.44 -7.90
CA THR A 157 -10.61 0.56 -8.93
C THR A 157 -10.64 2.02 -8.43
N ASP A 158 -10.82 2.26 -7.14
CA ASP A 158 -11.15 3.58 -6.60
C ASP A 158 -10.10 4.04 -5.56
N GLY A 159 -8.90 4.36 -6.03
CA GLY A 159 -7.93 5.11 -5.23
C GLY A 159 -8.37 6.57 -5.15
N THR A 160 -8.58 7.10 -3.94
CA THR A 160 -9.20 8.42 -3.78
C THR A 160 -8.22 9.58 -3.60
N VAL A 161 -6.97 9.32 -3.18
CA VAL A 161 -6.03 10.37 -2.71
C VAL A 161 -4.60 10.13 -3.20
N ASP A 162 -3.94 11.20 -3.70
CA ASP A 162 -2.51 11.22 -4.00
C ASP A 162 -1.75 12.17 -3.05
N PHE A 163 -0.64 11.68 -2.45
CA PHE A 163 0.25 12.47 -1.61
C PHE A 163 1.66 12.58 -2.18
N PHE A 164 2.18 13.81 -2.22
CA PHE A 164 3.52 14.11 -2.71
C PHE A 164 4.42 14.64 -1.59
N ALA A 165 4.96 13.72 -0.79
CA ALA A 165 5.99 14.00 0.22
C ALA A 165 7.21 14.71 -0.40
N ASN A 166 7.55 15.91 0.10
CA ASN A 166 8.65 16.74 -0.42
C ASN A 166 8.54 16.97 -1.94
N GLY A 167 7.32 17.19 -2.43
CA GLY A 167 7.01 17.36 -3.85
C GLY A 167 7.09 16.09 -4.69
N GLY A 168 7.24 14.92 -4.07
CA GLY A 168 7.31 13.61 -4.74
C GLY A 168 8.57 13.37 -5.56
N LYS A 169 9.61 14.20 -5.38
CA LYS A 169 10.83 14.17 -6.18
C LYS A 169 11.96 13.39 -5.49
N ARG A 170 12.88 12.85 -6.29
CA ARG A 170 14.15 12.30 -5.81
C ARG A 170 15.25 13.38 -5.96
N PRO A 171 16.26 13.42 -5.08
CA PRO A 171 16.38 12.64 -3.84
C PRO A 171 15.46 13.19 -2.73
N GLN A 172 14.90 12.30 -1.91
CA GLN A 172 14.19 12.70 -0.69
C GLN A 172 15.18 13.15 0.40
N PRO A 173 14.80 14.04 1.34
CA PRO A 173 15.69 14.51 2.41
C PRO A 173 16.39 13.37 3.17
N GLY A 174 17.72 13.45 3.28
CA GLY A 174 18.56 12.42 3.90
C GLY A 174 18.97 11.25 2.99
N CYS A 175 18.68 11.29 1.69
CA CYS A 175 19.19 10.34 0.71
C CYS A 175 20.38 10.92 -0.09
N PRO A 176 21.33 10.08 -0.56
CA PRO A 176 22.44 10.52 -1.41
C PRO A 176 21.95 11.12 -2.73
N ASN A 177 22.72 12.08 -3.28
CA ASN A 177 22.44 12.63 -4.61
C ASN A 177 22.66 11.57 -5.69
N LEU A 178 21.86 11.63 -6.76
CA LEU A 178 21.90 10.69 -7.90
C LEU A 178 23.25 10.69 -8.67
N GLU A 179 24.11 11.69 -8.42
CA GLU A 179 25.47 11.77 -8.96
C GLU A 179 26.50 10.96 -8.16
N SER A 180 26.12 10.48 -6.96
CA SER A 180 26.97 9.61 -6.15
C SER A 180 26.69 8.14 -6.45
N VAL A 181 27.76 7.35 -6.62
CA VAL A 181 27.71 5.89 -6.87
C VAL A 181 26.94 5.12 -5.78
N GLN A 182 26.64 5.77 -4.65
CA GLN A 182 25.99 5.21 -3.46
C GLN A 182 24.47 4.98 -3.60
N ASP A 183 23.77 5.61 -4.55
CA ASP A 183 22.34 5.35 -4.80
C ASP A 183 21.94 5.41 -6.29
N LEU A 184 22.72 4.75 -7.16
CA LEU A 184 22.43 4.64 -8.60
C LEU A 184 21.04 4.03 -8.91
N THR A 185 20.44 3.34 -7.94
CA THR A 185 19.13 2.68 -8.06
C THR A 185 17.97 3.55 -7.56
N GLY A 186 18.26 4.65 -6.84
CA GLY A 186 17.26 5.51 -6.21
C GLY A 186 16.45 4.82 -5.11
N LEU A 187 16.99 3.74 -4.53
CA LEU A 187 16.30 2.89 -3.56
C LEU A 187 16.11 3.60 -2.22
N CYS A 188 17.01 4.53 -1.84
CA CYS A 188 16.82 5.29 -0.60
C CYS A 188 15.52 6.09 -0.64
N SER A 189 15.30 6.84 -1.72
CA SER A 189 14.08 7.64 -1.89
C SER A 189 12.84 6.77 -2.05
N HIS A 190 12.98 5.60 -2.69
CA HIS A 190 11.88 4.63 -2.79
C HIS A 190 11.42 4.15 -1.41
N ARG A 191 12.37 3.81 -0.52
CA ARG A 191 12.10 3.32 0.84
C ARG A 191 11.55 4.37 1.79
N LYS A 192 11.66 5.67 1.48
CA LYS A 192 11.11 6.74 2.32
C LYS A 192 9.59 6.64 2.45
N SER A 193 8.89 6.19 1.41
CA SER A 193 7.43 6.06 1.40
C SER A 193 6.90 5.22 2.57
N TRP A 194 7.36 3.97 2.72
CA TRP A 194 6.94 3.11 3.83
C TRP A 194 7.48 3.60 5.18
N ARG A 195 8.65 4.23 5.24
CA ARG A 195 9.20 4.77 6.51
C ARG A 195 8.35 5.90 7.08
N ILE A 196 7.98 6.86 6.24
CA ILE A 196 7.11 7.98 6.63
C ILE A 196 5.72 7.44 6.98
N TYR A 197 5.18 6.52 6.18
CA TYR A 197 3.89 5.89 6.49
C TYR A 197 3.91 5.18 7.86
N ALA A 198 4.97 4.41 8.16
CA ALA A 198 5.13 3.76 9.47
C ALA A 198 5.17 4.77 10.63
N GLN A 199 5.79 5.93 10.43
CA GLN A 199 5.79 7.00 11.43
C GLN A 199 4.39 7.60 11.62
N SER A 200 3.59 7.73 10.56
CA SER A 200 2.20 8.21 10.65
C SER A 200 1.31 7.27 11.46
N ILE A 201 1.60 5.96 11.46
CA ILE A 201 0.85 5.00 12.29
C ILE A 201 1.11 5.27 13.79
N LYS A 202 2.36 5.59 14.13
CA LYS A 202 2.79 5.85 15.51
C LYS A 202 2.36 7.22 16.02
N ASN A 203 2.39 8.23 15.15
CA ASN A 203 1.93 9.58 15.43
C ASN A 203 1.06 10.08 14.26
N PRO A 204 -0.26 9.89 14.34
CA PRO A 204 -1.17 10.21 13.23
C PRO A 204 -1.27 11.69 12.88
N GLN A 205 -0.77 12.59 13.74
CA GLN A 205 -0.73 14.03 13.48
C GLN A 205 0.68 14.54 13.11
N ALA A 206 1.65 13.65 12.91
CA ALA A 206 3.05 14.02 12.67
C ALA A 206 3.27 14.82 11.39
N PHE A 207 2.43 14.61 10.38
CA PHE A 207 2.69 15.07 9.03
C PHE A 207 1.50 15.83 8.48
N VAL A 208 1.48 17.14 8.72
CA VAL A 208 0.47 18.03 8.15
C VAL A 208 0.72 18.19 6.65
N ALA A 209 -0.33 18.03 5.86
CA ALA A 209 -0.32 18.24 4.42
C ALA A 209 -1.42 19.24 4.05
N LEU A 210 -1.10 20.18 3.15
CA LEU A 210 -2.02 21.22 2.71
C LEU A 210 -2.48 20.95 1.29
N GLN A 211 -3.76 21.19 1.04
CA GLN A 211 -4.32 21.09 -0.30
C GLN A 211 -3.75 22.24 -1.14
N CYS A 212 -3.07 21.93 -2.24
CA CYS A 212 -2.58 22.96 -3.16
C CYS A 212 -2.80 22.57 -4.62
N PRO A 213 -2.94 23.55 -5.54
CA PRO A 213 -2.91 23.29 -6.98
C PRO A 213 -1.56 22.78 -7.48
N SER A 214 -0.46 23.18 -6.84
CA SER A 214 0.89 22.75 -7.20
C SER A 214 1.85 22.78 -6.00
N TYR A 215 2.99 22.10 -6.14
CA TYR A 215 4.05 22.17 -5.14
C TYR A 215 4.71 23.56 -5.04
N SER A 216 4.69 24.37 -6.12
CA SER A 216 5.20 25.75 -6.07
C SER A 216 4.32 26.61 -5.17
N ASP A 217 3.00 26.53 -5.35
CA ASP A 217 2.03 27.26 -4.52
C ASP A 217 2.15 26.90 -3.04
N TYR A 218 2.46 25.62 -2.76
CA TYR A 218 2.75 25.17 -1.40
C TYR A 218 4.00 25.85 -0.83
N LEU A 219 5.11 25.87 -1.58
CA LEU A 219 6.37 26.49 -1.13
C LEU A 219 6.25 28.01 -0.96
N ASP A 220 5.47 28.66 -1.81
CA ASP A 220 5.22 30.10 -1.78
C ASP A 220 4.23 30.50 -0.66
N GLY A 221 3.64 29.52 0.05
CA GLY A 221 2.68 29.74 1.13
C GLY A 221 1.28 30.14 0.68
N ASN A 222 0.98 30.00 -0.62
CA ASN A 222 -0.29 30.41 -1.22
C ASN A 222 -1.50 29.56 -0.77
N CYS A 223 -1.25 28.47 -0.05
CA CYS A 223 -2.28 27.55 0.44
C CYS A 223 -2.33 27.45 1.97
N ASN A 224 -1.70 28.35 2.71
CA ASN A 224 -1.61 28.23 4.17
C ASN A 224 -2.97 28.24 4.87
N ASP A 225 -3.97 28.85 4.25
CA ASP A 225 -5.35 28.91 4.75
C ASP A 225 -6.24 27.78 4.21
N ASN A 226 -5.70 26.87 3.38
CA ASN A 226 -6.46 25.76 2.83
C ASN A 226 -6.65 24.64 3.87
N ASN A 227 -7.55 23.71 3.55
CA ASN A 227 -7.77 22.52 4.37
C ASN A 227 -6.46 21.77 4.59
N ALA A 228 -6.18 21.50 5.87
CA ALA A 228 -5.08 20.68 6.30
C ALA A 228 -5.57 19.27 6.60
N VAL A 229 -4.87 18.27 6.09
CA VAL A 229 -5.05 16.85 6.45
C VAL A 229 -3.74 16.30 6.98
N TYR A 230 -3.78 15.14 7.61
CA TYR A 230 -2.59 14.45 8.05
C TYR A 230 -2.23 13.33 7.09
N PHE A 231 -1.00 13.34 6.57
CA PHE A 231 -0.49 12.29 5.70
C PHE A 231 -0.45 10.94 6.44
N GLY A 232 -0.85 9.89 5.72
CA GLY A 232 -0.73 8.51 6.16
C GLY A 232 -2.02 7.99 6.77
N LEU A 233 -1.94 7.36 7.93
CA LEU A 233 -3.07 6.64 8.54
C LEU A 233 -4.34 7.48 8.74
N SER A 234 -4.20 8.76 9.11
CA SER A 234 -5.33 9.67 9.38
C SER A 234 -5.87 10.41 8.16
N THR A 235 -5.47 9.99 6.96
CA THR A 235 -5.97 10.58 5.70
C THR A 235 -7.48 10.36 5.58
N PRO A 236 -8.29 11.42 5.41
CA PRO A 236 -9.72 11.28 5.08
C PRO A 236 -9.94 10.57 3.74
N THR A 237 -10.99 9.77 3.61
CA THR A 237 -11.27 9.00 2.39
C THR A 237 -11.69 9.86 1.20
N ASP A 238 -12.12 11.11 1.43
CA ASP A 238 -12.51 12.11 0.44
C ASP A 238 -11.41 13.14 0.13
N ALA A 239 -10.20 12.92 0.68
CA ALA A 239 -9.05 13.78 0.44
C ALA A 239 -8.65 13.76 -1.05
N LEU A 240 -8.28 14.92 -1.61
CA LEU A 240 -7.73 15.07 -2.96
C LEU A 240 -6.19 15.22 -2.94
N VAL A 241 -5.60 15.97 -3.86
CA VAL A 241 -4.13 16.15 -3.92
C VAL A 241 -3.63 17.04 -2.77
N PHE A 242 -2.67 16.54 -1.97
CA PHE A 242 -2.03 17.30 -0.89
C PHE A 242 -0.49 17.27 -0.98
N TYR A 243 0.12 18.34 -0.47
CA TYR A 243 1.57 18.52 -0.41
C TYR A 243 2.04 18.73 1.04
N SER A 244 3.23 18.23 1.35
CA SER A 244 3.84 18.37 2.67
C SER A 244 5.37 18.39 2.56
N ILE A 245 6.02 19.19 3.41
CA ILE A 245 7.46 19.07 3.70
C ILE A 245 7.62 18.15 4.90
N LEU A 246 8.42 17.11 4.71
CA LEU A 246 8.76 16.15 5.75
C LEU A 246 10.26 16.27 6.01
N SER A 247 10.60 16.93 7.11
CA SER A 247 11.97 17.02 7.65
C SER A 247 12.32 15.80 8.48
#